data_AF-A0A1Y4LXI3-F1
#
_entry.id   AF-A0A1Y4LXI3-F1
#
_cell.length_a   1.000
_cell.length_b   1.000
_cell.length_c   1.000
_cell.angle_alpha   90.00
_cell.angle_beta   90.00
_cell.angle_gamma   90.00
#
_symmetry.space_group_name_H-M   'P 1'
#
loop_
_entity.id
_entity.type
_entity.pdbx_description
1 polymer ?
#
loop_
_entity_poly.entity_id
_entity_poly.type
_entity_poly.pdbx_seq_one_letter_code
_entity_poly.pdbx_strand_id
1 'polypeptide(L)'
;MLVLRSPSPVSYDLCDQTVTVYHTDGKTYTRKIIRGAYLDYRKTQNVTKTGNTEANGFLLVIPGDTVPVSVGDKVMMGEGPEVTTREQWAALIPSRVPGLVVVQYVDPKYWRGHIVHTEAGG
;
A
#
# COMPACT_ATOMS: atom_id res chain seq x y z
N MET A 1 -2.04 38.76 0.83
CA MET A 1 -1.31 38.15 -0.28
C MET A 1 -1.56 36.65 -0.24
N LEU A 2 -2.42 36.13 -1.12
CA LEU A 2 -2.72 34.69 -1.17
C LEU A 2 -1.61 34.03 -2.00
N VAL A 3 -0.63 33.41 -1.34
CA VAL A 3 0.42 32.68 -2.04
C VAL A 3 -0.18 31.35 -2.51
N LEU A 4 -0.65 31.30 -3.75
CA LEU A 4 -0.97 30.05 -4.42
C LEU A 4 0.33 29.27 -4.56
N ARG A 5 0.50 28.25 -3.71
CA ARG A 5 1.64 27.35 -3.78
C ARG A 5 1.57 26.63 -5.13
N SER A 6 2.65 26.69 -5.91
CA SER A 6 2.75 25.90 -7.13
C SER A 6 2.56 24.42 -6.78
N PRO A 7 1.65 23.70 -7.47
CA PRO A 7 1.45 22.28 -7.22
C PRO A 7 2.74 21.49 -7.50
N SER A 8 2.86 20.31 -6.89
CA SER A 8 3.93 19.37 -7.18
C SER A 8 4.00 19.09 -8.69
N PRO A 9 5.19 18.98 -9.30
CA PRO A 9 5.32 18.59 -10.71
C PRO A 9 5.01 17.10 -10.94
N VAL A 10 4.86 16.31 -9.88
CA VAL A 10 4.55 14.87 -9.96
C VAL A 10 3.12 14.70 -10.46
N SER A 11 2.97 13.98 -11.58
CA SER A 11 1.66 13.53 -12.05
C SER A 11 1.27 12.22 -11.35
N TYR A 12 0.00 12.11 -11.00
CA TYR A 12 -0.62 10.92 -10.41
C TYR A 12 -1.70 10.34 -11.33
N ASP A 13 -1.61 10.55 -12.64
CA ASP A 13 -2.63 10.11 -13.61
C ASP A 13 -2.86 8.58 -13.61
N LEU A 14 -1.86 7.80 -13.16
CA LEU A 14 -1.97 6.35 -12.99
C LEU A 14 -2.61 5.93 -11.67
N CYS A 15 -2.78 6.85 -10.71
CA CYS A 15 -3.39 6.56 -9.42
C CYS A 15 -4.92 6.64 -9.54
N ASP A 16 -5.52 5.69 -10.26
CA ASP A 16 -6.96 5.60 -10.51
C ASP A 16 -7.64 4.43 -9.77
N GLN A 17 -6.85 3.66 -9.01
CA GLN A 17 -7.28 2.41 -8.41
C GLN A 17 -7.87 2.65 -7.01
N THR A 18 -8.73 1.74 -6.59
CA THR A 18 -9.18 1.63 -5.21
C THR A 18 -8.40 0.52 -4.53
N VAL A 19 -7.84 0.78 -3.36
CA VAL A 19 -7.15 -0.21 -2.53
C VAL A 19 -7.73 -0.22 -1.13
N THR A 20 -7.67 -1.38 -0.48
CA THR A 20 -8.02 -1.51 0.94
C THR A 20 -6.76 -1.75 1.74
N VAL A 21 -6.54 -0.90 2.75
CA VAL A 21 -5.48 -1.02 3.74
C VAL A 21 -6.09 -1.56 5.03
N TYR A 22 -5.50 -2.63 5.55
CA TYR A 22 -5.82 -3.17 6.86
C TYR A 22 -4.68 -2.90 7.80
N HIS A 23 -5.02 -2.37 8.97
CA HIS A 23 -4.07 -2.02 10.01
C HIS A 23 -4.44 -2.67 11.33
N THR A 24 -3.43 -3.00 12.13
CA THR A 24 -3.60 -3.38 13.53
C THR A 24 -2.55 -2.73 14.41
N ASP A 25 -2.99 -2.25 15.58
CA ASP A 25 -2.12 -1.80 16.67
C ASP A 25 -1.87 -2.92 17.71
N GLY A 26 -2.28 -4.15 17.40
CA GLY A 26 -2.24 -5.33 18.27
C GLY A 26 -3.47 -5.51 19.17
N LYS A 27 -4.34 -4.51 19.29
CA LYS A 27 -5.59 -4.55 20.07
C LYS A 27 -6.83 -4.34 19.20
N THR A 28 -6.71 -3.48 18.20
CA THR A 28 -7.76 -3.12 17.26
C THR A 28 -7.39 -3.56 15.85
N TYR A 29 -8.42 -3.81 15.05
CA TYR A 29 -8.31 -4.14 13.63
C TYR A 29 -9.13 -3.12 12.87
N THR A 30 -8.51 -2.47 11.89
CA THR A 30 -9.15 -1.42 11.12
C THR A 30 -8.99 -1.68 9.64
N ARG A 31 -9.99 -1.22 8.89
CA ARG A 31 -10.04 -1.26 7.44
C ARG A 31 -10.20 0.17 6.93
N LYS A 32 -9.37 0.55 5.96
CA LYS A 32 -9.44 1.83 5.27
C LYS A 32 -9.49 1.59 3.76
N ILE A 33 -10.54 2.09 3.11
CA ILE A 33 -10.62 2.12 1.65
C ILE A 33 -9.98 3.43 1.17
N ILE A 34 -8.99 3.33 0.29
CA ILE A 34 -8.32 4.47 -0.32
C ILE A 34 -8.64 4.45 -1.80
N ARG A 35 -9.18 5.56 -2.31
CA ARG A 35 -9.45 5.78 -3.73
C ARG A 35 -8.36 6.67 -4.31
N GLY A 36 -7.97 6.41 -5.56
CA GLY A 36 -6.93 7.17 -6.24
C GLY A 36 -5.52 6.76 -5.81
N ALA A 37 -5.28 5.44 -5.68
CA ALA A 37 -3.96 4.88 -5.43
C ALA A 37 -3.44 4.16 -6.68
N TYR A 38 -2.16 3.84 -6.71
CA TYR A 38 -1.55 2.95 -7.70
C TYR A 38 -0.89 1.78 -6.97
N LEU A 39 -1.35 0.57 -7.24
CA LEU A 39 -0.83 -0.69 -6.70
C LEU A 39 -0.44 -1.60 -7.86
N ASP A 40 0.86 -1.86 -7.98
CA ASP A 40 1.42 -2.74 -8.99
C ASP A 40 2.20 -3.90 -8.36
N TYR A 41 2.07 -5.08 -8.95
CA TYR A 41 2.72 -6.30 -8.48
C TYR A 41 3.90 -6.62 -9.40
N ARG A 42 5.11 -6.55 -8.83
CA ARG A 42 6.32 -6.92 -9.52
C ARG A 42 6.59 -8.41 -9.36
N LYS A 43 6.32 -9.19 -10.41
CA LYS A 43 6.82 -10.57 -10.50
C LYS A 43 8.33 -10.55 -10.72
N THR A 44 9.10 -10.90 -9.70
CA THR A 44 10.53 -11.14 -9.86
C THR A 44 10.75 -12.64 -10.02
N GLN A 45 11.03 -13.10 -11.25
CA GLN A 45 11.44 -14.48 -11.49
C GLN A 45 12.92 -14.64 -11.09
N ASN A 46 13.17 -15.17 -9.90
CA ASN A 46 14.51 -15.59 -9.49
C ASN A 46 14.69 -17.08 -9.79
N VAL A 47 15.54 -17.39 -10.76
CA VAL A 47 15.90 -18.78 -11.09
C VAL A 47 17.03 -19.21 -10.16
N THR A 48 16.72 -20.03 -9.15
CA THR A 48 17.74 -20.62 -8.27
C THR A 48 17.92 -22.13 -8.57
N LYS A 49 19.07 -22.71 -8.21
CA LYS A 49 19.41 -24.13 -8.45
C LYS A 49 18.45 -25.13 -7.76
N THR A 50 17.57 -24.68 -6.86
CA THR A 50 16.69 -25.52 -6.02
C THR A 50 15.20 -25.38 -6.35
N GLY A 51 14.83 -24.58 -7.35
CA GLY A 51 13.43 -24.32 -7.70
C GLY A 51 13.06 -22.84 -7.61
N ASN A 52 12.00 -22.45 -8.32
CA ASN A 52 11.49 -21.09 -8.36
C ASN A 52 11.03 -20.66 -6.97
N THR A 53 11.61 -19.58 -6.43
CA THR A 53 11.00 -18.84 -5.32
C THR A 53 10.45 -17.55 -5.91
N GLU A 54 9.13 -17.45 -6.02
CA GLU A 54 8.46 -16.23 -6.46
C GLU A 54 8.59 -15.17 -5.35
N ALA A 55 9.50 -14.21 -5.55
CA ALA A 55 9.46 -12.97 -4.78
C ALA A 55 8.45 -12.04 -5.46
N ASN A 56 7.21 -12.07 -4.96
CA ASN A 56 6.14 -11.18 -5.41
C ASN A 56 6.32 -9.82 -4.73
N GLY A 57 7.21 -9.00 -5.29
CA GLY A 57 7.36 -7.63 -4.84
C GLY A 57 6.15 -6.79 -5.24
N PHE A 58 5.92 -5.66 -4.58
CA PHE A 58 4.91 -4.70 -5.01
C PHE A 58 5.34 -3.25 -4.80
N LEU A 59 4.70 -2.35 -5.54
CA LEU A 59 4.77 -0.90 -5.35
C LEU A 59 3.36 -0.37 -5.12
N LEU A 60 3.18 0.34 -4.01
CA LEU A 60 1.99 1.12 -3.69
C LEU A 60 2.37 2.60 -3.66
N VAL A 61 1.64 3.41 -4.42
CA VAL A 61 1.73 4.88 -4.40
C VAL A 61 0.37 5.43 -3.98
N ILE A 62 0.36 6.26 -2.93
CA ILE A 62 -0.84 6.95 -2.46
C ILE A 62 -0.56 8.46 -2.47
N PRO A 63 -1.13 9.20 -3.44
CA PRO A 63 -1.07 10.66 -3.47
C PRO A 63 -1.74 11.28 -2.23
N GLY A 64 -1.19 12.40 -1.76
CA GLY A 64 -1.72 13.14 -0.63
C GLY A 64 -0.64 13.66 0.31
N ASP A 65 -1.06 14.45 1.29
CA ASP A 65 -0.21 15.14 2.26
C ASP A 65 -0.04 14.36 3.58
N THR A 66 -0.50 13.10 3.62
CA THR A 66 -0.44 12.22 4.80
C THR A 66 0.28 10.91 4.48
N VAL A 67 0.60 10.16 5.53
CA VAL A 67 1.18 8.80 5.46
C VAL A 67 0.10 7.81 5.90
N PRO A 68 -0.70 7.25 4.98
CA PRO A 68 -1.90 6.50 5.34
C PRO A 68 -1.68 5.02 5.65
N VAL A 69 -0.45 4.54 5.49
CA VAL A 69 -0.01 3.14 5.62
C VAL A 69 1.18 3.04 6.57
N SER A 70 1.34 1.89 7.21
CA SER A 70 2.44 1.54 8.13
C SER A 70 3.05 0.19 7.76
N VAL A 71 4.28 -0.04 8.22
CA VAL A 71 4.91 -1.37 8.10
C VAL A 71 4.07 -2.41 8.83
N GLY A 72 3.84 -3.55 8.19
CA GLY A 72 2.97 -4.63 8.67
C GLY A 72 1.52 -4.51 8.22
N ASP A 73 1.11 -3.38 7.63
CA ASP A 73 -0.22 -3.24 7.03
C ASP A 73 -0.40 -4.24 5.90
N LYS A 74 -1.63 -4.72 5.76
CA LYS A 74 -2.01 -5.60 4.66
C LYS A 74 -2.76 -4.77 3.64
N VAL A 75 -2.41 -4.92 2.38
CA VAL A 75 -3.02 -4.13 1.30
C VAL A 75 -3.57 -5.08 0.23
N MET A 76 -4.74 -4.76 -0.29
CA MET A 76 -5.32 -5.46 -1.44
C MET A 76 -5.98 -4.50 -2.41
N MET A 77 -6.05 -4.92 -3.67
CA MET A 77 -6.83 -4.22 -4.70
C MET A 77 -8.33 -4.28 -4.39
N GLY A 78 -9.04 -3.19 -4.69
CA GLY A 78 -10.49 -3.06 -4.56
C GLY A 78 -10.96 -2.81 -3.13
N GLU A 79 -12.28 -2.94 -2.95
CA GLU A 79 -12.92 -2.89 -1.64
C GLU A 79 -12.92 -4.29 -1.02
N GLY A 80 -12.00 -4.53 -0.09
CA GLY A 80 -11.86 -5.81 0.58
C GLY A 80 -12.86 -6.03 1.73
N PRO A 81 -12.97 -7.24 2.30
CA PRO A 81 -13.91 -7.55 3.39
C PRO A 81 -13.64 -6.76 4.66
N GLU A 82 -14.64 -6.61 5.53
CA GLU A 82 -14.43 -6.02 6.85
C GLU A 82 -13.62 -6.95 7.76
N VAL A 83 -12.72 -6.37 8.55
CA VAL A 83 -11.87 -7.10 9.52
C VAL A 83 -11.95 -6.38 10.86
N THR A 84 -12.62 -6.99 11.82
CA THR A 84 -12.83 -6.46 13.18
C THR A 84 -12.33 -7.43 14.26
N THR A 85 -12.01 -8.69 13.91
CA THR A 85 -11.52 -9.69 14.87
C THR A 85 -10.11 -10.19 14.55
N ARG A 86 -9.48 -10.78 15.57
CA ARG A 86 -8.14 -11.39 15.47
C ARG A 86 -8.11 -12.55 14.49
N GLU A 87 -9.15 -13.36 14.46
CA GLU A 87 -9.26 -14.53 13.59
C GLU A 87 -9.39 -14.11 12.13
N GLN A 88 -10.19 -13.07 11.85
CA GLN A 88 -10.30 -12.47 10.53
C GLN A 88 -8.96 -11.89 10.07
N TRP A 89 -8.26 -11.16 10.95
CA TRP A 89 -6.92 -10.66 10.66
C TRP A 89 -5.93 -11.79 10.37
N ALA A 90 -5.93 -12.85 11.17
CA ALA A 90 -5.04 -14.00 11.01
C ALA A 90 -5.33 -14.81 9.72
N ALA A 91 -6.58 -14.82 9.26
CA ALA A 91 -6.97 -15.45 8.00
C ALA A 91 -6.56 -14.64 6.77
N LEU A 92 -6.44 -13.31 6.91
CA LEU A 92 -6.04 -12.38 5.85
C LEU A 92 -4.52 -12.45 5.63
N ILE A 93 -4.03 -13.49 4.96
CA ILE A 93 -2.59 -13.68 4.66
C ILE A 93 -2.35 -13.91 3.16
N PRO A 94 -1.18 -13.51 2.62
CA PRO A 94 -0.91 -13.62 1.18
C PRO A 94 -1.09 -15.03 0.60
N SER A 95 -0.79 -16.07 1.37
CA SER A 95 -0.94 -17.47 0.95
C SER A 95 -2.39 -17.95 0.85
N ARG A 96 -3.36 -17.20 1.40
CA ARG A 96 -4.80 -17.54 1.37
C ARG A 96 -5.63 -16.55 0.57
N VAL A 97 -5.16 -15.31 0.44
CA VAL A 97 -5.90 -14.21 -0.20
C VAL A 97 -5.07 -13.71 -1.38
N PRO A 98 -5.35 -14.16 -2.61
CA PRO A 98 -4.64 -13.72 -3.81
C PRO A 98 -4.68 -12.20 -3.95
N GLY A 99 -3.53 -11.59 -4.27
CA GLY A 99 -3.39 -10.15 -4.39
C GLY A 99 -3.27 -9.40 -3.05
N LEU A 100 -3.32 -10.09 -1.92
CA LEU A 100 -2.97 -9.47 -0.63
C LEU A 100 -1.45 -9.38 -0.49
N VAL A 101 -0.96 -8.20 -0.17
CA VAL A 101 0.45 -7.93 0.12
C VAL A 101 0.63 -7.35 1.52
N VAL A 102 1.85 -7.47 2.06
CA VAL A 102 2.20 -6.94 3.39
C VAL A 102 3.26 -5.88 3.21
N VAL A 103 3.01 -4.69 3.74
CA VAL A 103 3.93 -3.55 3.68
C VAL A 103 5.18 -3.86 4.51
N GLN A 104 6.35 -3.87 3.86
CA GLN A 104 7.65 -4.03 4.50
C GLN A 104 8.39 -2.69 4.66
N TYR A 105 8.13 -1.71 3.80
CA TYR A 105 8.65 -0.35 3.92
C TYR A 105 7.60 0.70 3.60
N VAL A 106 7.78 1.89 4.19
CA VAL A 106 6.97 3.10 3.94
C VAL A 106 7.92 4.27 3.74
N ASP A 107 7.76 5.01 2.66
CA ASP A 107 8.62 6.12 2.27
C ASP A 107 7.79 7.34 1.81
N PRO A 108 7.54 8.32 2.70
CA PRO A 108 6.89 9.57 2.35
C PRO A 108 7.78 10.41 1.43
N LYS A 109 7.22 10.89 0.31
CA LYS A 109 7.93 11.76 -0.63
C LYS A 109 7.58 13.21 -0.41
N TYR A 110 8.59 14.07 -0.54
CA TYR A 110 8.49 15.48 -0.22
C TYR A 110 8.73 16.37 -1.44
N TRP A 111 7.94 17.43 -1.56
CA TRP A 111 8.18 18.55 -2.45
C TRP A 111 8.17 19.85 -1.64
N ARG A 112 9.25 20.63 -1.72
CA ARG A 112 9.39 21.89 -0.97
C ARG A 112 9.08 21.75 0.53
N GLY A 113 9.47 20.62 1.13
CA GLY A 113 9.27 20.34 2.55
C GLY A 113 7.88 19.83 2.94
N HIS A 114 6.98 19.59 1.98
CA HIS A 114 5.65 19.04 2.22
C HIS A 114 5.51 17.64 1.61
N ILE A 115 4.82 16.74 2.31
CA ILE A 115 4.48 15.42 1.77
C ILE A 115 3.56 15.62 0.56
N VAL A 116 3.85 14.92 -0.53
CA VAL A 116 3.04 14.94 -1.76
C VAL A 116 2.45 13.58 -2.11
N HIS A 117 3.13 12.51 -1.71
CA HIS A 117 2.60 11.15 -1.74
C HIS A 117 3.39 10.25 -0.81
N THR A 118 2.87 9.06 -0.55
CA THR A 118 3.57 7.98 0.15
C THR A 118 3.81 6.83 -0.82
N GLU A 119 5.05 6.34 -0.86
CA GLU A 119 5.40 5.05 -1.47
C GLU A 119 5.48 3.97 -0.39
N ALA A 120 5.03 2.76 -0.72
CA ALA A 120 5.16 1.59 0.13
C ALA A 120 5.38 0.35 -0.72
N GLY A 121 5.99 -0.67 -0.14
CA GLY A 121 6.23 -1.93 -0.83
C GLY A 121 6.74 -3.02 0.10
N GLY A 122 7.06 -4.15 -0.49
CA GLY A 122 7.46 -5.38 0.19
C GLY A 122 7.50 -6.54 -0.79
#